data_AF-A0A2A4XMT3-F1
#
_entry.id   AF-A0A2A4XMT3-F1
#
_cell.length_a   1.000
_cell.length_b   1.000
_cell.length_c   1.000
_cell.angle_alpha   90.00
_cell.angle_beta   90.00
_cell.angle_gamma   90.00
#
_symmetry.space_group_name_H-M   'P 1'
#
loop_
_entity.id
_entity.type
_entity.pdbx_description
1 polymer ?
#
loop_
_entity_poly.entity_id
_entity_poly.type
_entity_poly.pdbx_seq_one_letter_code
_entity_poly.pdbx_strand_id
1 'polypeptide(L)'
;MNKTLKAAIAKKFKNTPMGFLRIKKNLDIIKFSNYETEGYLRKTILSTPFDEIETKGKNYYFTCFKYNAILTVNSHTFTIITAKKINKD
;
A
#
# COMPACT_ATOMS: atom_id res chain seq x y z
N MET A 1 -8.06 -9.01 -9.06
CA MET A 1 -6.60 -9.00 -9.37
C MET A 1 -6.06 -10.43 -9.32
N ASN A 2 -5.04 -10.80 -10.12
CA ASN A 2 -4.39 -12.13 -10.04
C ASN A 2 -3.09 -12.12 -9.22
N LYS A 3 -2.56 -13.32 -8.89
CA LYS A 3 -1.35 -13.50 -8.06
C LYS A 3 -0.10 -12.86 -8.66
N THR A 4 0.10 -12.99 -9.97
CA THR A 4 1.26 -12.43 -10.67
C THR A 4 1.29 -10.91 -10.58
N LEU A 5 0.15 -10.26 -10.79
CA LEU A 5 0.04 -8.80 -10.70
C LEU A 5 0.26 -8.30 -9.27
N LYS A 6 -0.32 -8.98 -8.26
CA LYS A 6 -0.08 -8.66 -6.85
C LYS A 6 1.41 -8.71 -6.50
N ALA A 7 2.10 -9.77 -6.93
CA ALA A 7 3.53 -9.92 -6.71
C ALA A 7 4.34 -8.84 -7.45
N ALA A 8 3.93 -8.47 -8.67
CA ALA A 8 4.56 -7.39 -9.43
C ALA A 8 4.44 -6.04 -8.72
N ILE A 9 3.25 -5.70 -8.19
CA ILE A 9 3.02 -4.48 -7.41
C ILE A 9 3.92 -4.46 -6.17
N ALA A 10 3.94 -5.55 -5.38
CA ALA A 10 4.76 -5.66 -4.17
C ALA A 10 6.27 -5.49 -4.43
N LYS A 11 6.75 -5.88 -5.62
CA LYS A 11 8.14 -5.77 -6.04
C LYS A 11 8.49 -4.40 -6.61
N LYS A 12 7.56 -3.75 -7.31
CA LYS A 12 7.82 -2.59 -8.19
C LYS A 12 7.14 -1.29 -7.77
N PHE A 13 6.40 -1.27 -6.65
CA PHE A 13 5.82 -0.02 -6.18
C PHE A 13 6.91 1.04 -5.96
N LYS A 14 6.52 2.30 -6.10
CA LYS A 14 7.44 3.43 -5.97
C LYS A 14 6.74 4.63 -5.37
N ASN A 15 7.50 5.46 -4.68
CA ASN A 15 7.03 6.72 -4.12
C ASN A 15 8.08 7.81 -4.25
N THR A 16 7.64 9.06 -4.29
CA THR A 16 8.52 10.20 -4.08
C THR A 16 8.85 10.31 -2.58
N PRO A 17 9.95 11.00 -2.21
CA PRO A 17 10.26 11.26 -0.79
C PRO A 17 9.08 11.89 -0.02
N MET A 18 8.40 12.87 -0.64
CA MET A 18 7.19 13.48 -0.07
C MET A 18 6.03 12.48 0.06
N GLY A 19 5.87 11.58 -0.92
CA GLY A 19 4.89 10.50 -0.86
C GLY A 19 5.13 9.57 0.33
N PHE A 20 6.39 9.15 0.55
CA PHE A 20 6.73 8.36 1.73
C PHE A 20 6.48 9.10 3.03
N LEU A 21 6.84 10.38 3.13
CA LEU A 21 6.56 11.15 4.34
C LEU A 21 5.05 11.14 4.68
N ARG A 22 4.19 11.35 3.68
CA ARG A 22 2.73 11.30 3.85
C ARG A 22 2.24 9.91 4.24
N ILE A 23 2.72 8.87 3.58
CA ILE A 23 2.39 7.48 3.90
C ILE A 23 2.76 7.16 5.35
N LYS A 24 3.98 7.49 5.76
CA LYS A 24 4.45 7.22 7.13
C LYS A 24 3.60 7.94 8.17
N LYS A 25 3.24 9.20 7.93
CA LYS A 25 2.37 9.96 8.83
C LYS A 25 0.98 9.34 8.93
N ASN A 26 0.35 9.00 7.80
CA ASN A 26 -1.01 8.47 7.78
C ASN A 26 -1.14 7.06 8.38
N LEU A 27 -0.06 6.28 8.32
CA LEU A 27 0.02 4.95 8.94
C LEU A 27 0.63 4.98 10.35
N ASP A 28 1.02 6.16 10.85
CA ASP A 28 1.64 6.35 12.17
C ASP A 28 2.94 5.55 12.35
N ILE A 29 3.73 5.50 11.27
CA ILE A 29 5.06 4.85 11.22
C ILE A 29 6.16 5.87 10.91
N ILE A 30 5.99 7.13 11.34
CA ILE A 30 6.90 8.24 11.02
C ILE A 30 8.37 7.98 11.40
N LYS A 31 8.60 7.14 12.41
CA LYS A 31 9.93 6.76 12.88
C LYS A 31 10.64 5.75 11.98
N PHE A 32 9.94 5.12 11.04
CA PHE A 32 10.54 4.13 10.15
C PHE A 32 11.49 4.81 9.17
N SER A 33 12.65 4.20 8.95
CA SER A 33 13.51 4.48 7.80
C SER A 33 12.77 4.20 6.48
N ASN A 34 13.33 4.66 5.35
CA ASN A 34 12.74 4.37 4.05
C ASN A 34 12.73 2.86 3.75
N TYR A 35 13.80 2.15 4.15
CA TYR A 35 13.89 0.69 4.01
C TYR A 35 12.81 -0.04 4.82
N GLU A 36 12.61 0.35 6.08
CA GLU A 36 11.55 -0.23 6.92
C GLU A 36 10.16 0.07 6.37
N THR A 37 9.96 1.28 5.85
CA THR A 37 8.70 1.69 5.23
C THR A 37 8.40 0.86 3.98
N GLU A 38 9.39 0.66 3.11
CA GLU A 38 9.24 -0.22 1.94
C GLU A 38 8.93 -1.66 2.34
N GLY A 39 9.65 -2.18 3.33
CA GLY A 39 9.41 -3.52 3.87
C GLY A 39 8.00 -3.67 4.45
N TYR A 40 7.52 -2.67 5.19
CA TYR A 40 6.16 -2.62 5.71
C TYR A 40 5.12 -2.64 4.58
N LEU A 41 5.25 -1.73 3.60
CA LEU A 41 4.29 -1.62 2.48
C LEU A 41 4.26 -2.89 1.63
N ARG A 42 5.42 -3.50 1.37
CA ARG A 42 5.52 -4.80 0.70
C ARG A 42 4.76 -5.89 1.47
N LYS A 43 4.97 -6.00 2.78
CA LYS A 43 4.27 -6.97 3.63
C LYS A 43 2.76 -6.74 3.64
N THR A 44 2.33 -5.48 3.69
CA THR A 44 0.91 -5.09 3.61
C THR A 44 0.29 -5.56 2.29
N ILE A 45 0.90 -5.24 1.14
CA ILE A 45 0.43 -5.69 -0.18
C ILE A 45 0.34 -7.21 -0.24
N LEU A 46 1.39 -7.93 0.17
CA LEU A 46 1.43 -9.39 0.09
C LEU A 46 0.42 -10.06 1.04
N SER A 47 0.18 -9.47 2.21
CA SER A 47 -0.72 -10.02 3.24
C SER A 47 -2.19 -9.64 3.03
N THR A 48 -2.51 -8.77 2.07
CA THR A 48 -3.90 -8.40 1.75
C THR A 48 -4.60 -9.57 1.03
N PRO A 49 -5.70 -10.14 1.55
CA PRO A 49 -6.49 -11.15 0.85
C PRO A 49 -7.01 -10.68 -0.52
N PHE A 50 -7.29 -11.58 -1.47
CA PHE A 50 -7.68 -11.18 -2.84
C PHE A 50 -9.08 -10.57 -2.92
N ASP A 51 -9.99 -11.03 -2.05
CA ASP A 51 -11.32 -10.49 -1.79
C ASP A 51 -11.28 -9.09 -1.16
N GLU A 52 -10.18 -8.75 -0.47
CA GLU A 52 -9.94 -7.42 0.11
C GLU A 52 -9.18 -6.47 -0.84
N ILE A 53 -9.21 -6.77 -2.15
CA ILE A 53 -8.59 -5.95 -3.19
C ILE A 53 -9.64 -5.48 -4.17
N GLU A 54 -9.95 -4.20 -4.11
CA GLU A 54 -10.89 -3.57 -5.04
C GLU A 54 -10.14 -2.88 -6.19
N THR A 55 -10.73 -2.90 -7.38
CA THR A 55 -10.27 -2.11 -8.52
C THR A 55 -11.31 -1.06 -8.82
N LYS A 56 -10.94 0.22 -8.75
CA LYS A 56 -11.81 1.35 -9.13
C LYS A 56 -11.05 2.27 -10.08
N GLY A 57 -11.48 2.27 -11.35
CA GLY A 57 -10.82 3.02 -12.42
C GLY A 57 -9.33 2.68 -12.51
N LYS A 58 -8.47 3.70 -12.36
CA LYS A 58 -7.00 3.59 -12.46
C LYS A 58 -6.30 3.17 -11.15
N ASN A 59 -7.05 2.71 -10.15
CA ASN A 59 -6.52 2.45 -8.81
C ASN A 59 -6.91 1.07 -8.30
N TYR A 60 -5.96 0.44 -7.60
CA TYR A 60 -6.16 -0.72 -6.75
C TYR A 60 -6.22 -0.27 -5.30
N TYR A 61 -7.20 -0.77 -4.55
CA TYR A 61 -7.35 -0.52 -3.12
C TYR A 61 -7.07 -1.83 -2.40
N PHE A 62 -6.08 -1.81 -1.52
CA PHE A 62 -5.68 -2.96 -0.70
C PHE A 62 -6.12 -2.71 0.73
N THR A 63 -7.11 -3.44 1.23
CA THR A 63 -7.57 -3.37 2.61
C THR A 63 -6.93 -4.49 3.43
N CYS A 64 -5.90 -4.16 4.22
CA CYS A 64 -5.12 -5.14 4.96
C CYS A 64 -5.38 -5.04 6.46
N PHE A 65 -6.32 -5.85 6.97
CA PHE A 65 -6.66 -5.90 8.39
C PHE A 65 -5.47 -6.25 9.28
N LYS A 66 -4.60 -7.18 8.86
CA LYS A 66 -3.40 -7.60 9.61
C LYS A 66 -2.47 -6.44 9.96
N TYR A 67 -2.36 -5.46 9.06
CA TYR A 67 -1.50 -4.28 9.24
C TYR A 67 -2.29 -3.02 9.58
N ASN A 68 -3.61 -3.14 9.79
CA ASN A 68 -4.52 -2.01 9.97
C ASN A 68 -4.28 -0.90 8.92
N ALA A 69 -4.26 -1.26 7.63
CA ALA A 69 -3.86 -0.35 6.57
C ALA A 69 -4.73 -0.50 5.31
N ILE A 70 -5.07 0.64 4.69
CA ILE A 70 -5.66 0.74 3.36
C ILE A 70 -4.64 1.42 2.46
N LEU A 71 -4.19 0.75 1.40
CA LEU A 71 -3.27 1.31 0.40
C LEU A 71 -4.03 1.57 -0.90
N THR A 72 -3.89 2.77 -1.46
CA THR A 72 -4.35 3.07 -2.83
C THR A 72 -3.15 3.07 -3.76
N VAL A 73 -3.15 2.20 -4.75
CA VAL A 73 -2.03 1.99 -5.68
C VAL A 73 -2.50 2.27 -7.11
N ASN A 74 -1.76 3.10 -7.84
CA ASN A 74 -2.05 3.32 -9.25
C ASN A 74 -1.85 2.04 -10.07
N SER A 75 -2.78 1.71 -10.96
CA SER A 75 -2.75 0.45 -11.73
C SER A 75 -1.68 0.40 -12.81
N HIS A 76 -1.21 1.55 -13.29
CA HIS A 76 -0.24 1.65 -14.37
C HIS A 76 1.19 1.89 -13.84
N THR A 77 1.34 2.77 -12.85
CA THR A 77 2.65 3.17 -12.34
C THR A 77 3.07 2.42 -11.08
N PHE A 78 2.15 1.71 -10.44
CA PHE A 78 2.30 1.08 -9.12
C PHE A 78 2.71 2.06 -8.01
N THR A 79 2.50 3.35 -8.22
CA THR A 79 2.73 4.35 -7.18
C THR A 79 1.70 4.17 -6.07
N ILE A 80 2.14 4.10 -4.81
CA ILE A 80 1.22 4.13 -3.67
C ILE A 80 0.80 5.60 -3.49
N ILE A 81 -0.41 5.93 -3.97
CA ILE A 81 -0.93 7.30 -3.99
C ILE A 81 -1.26 7.74 -2.57
N THR A 82 -1.95 6.88 -1.81
CA THR A 82 -2.31 7.12 -0.42
C THR A 82 -2.18 5.85 0.40
N ALA A 83 -1.97 6.05 1.70
CA ALA A 83 -2.12 5.04 2.73
C ALA A 83 -2.90 5.65 3.89
N LYS A 84 -3.73 4.86 4.58
CA LYS A 84 -4.41 5.27 5.82
C LYS A 84 -4.67 4.05 6.71
N LYS A 85 -4.82 4.25 8.01
CA LYS A 85 -5.30 3.19 8.89
C LYS A 85 -6.74 2.81 8.56
N ILE A 86 -7.15 1.58 8.90
CA ILE A 86 -8.56 1.17 8.88
C ILE A 86 -9.19 1.77 10.15
N ASN A 87 -9.35 3.09 10.18
CA ASN A 87 -10.22 3.70 11.16
C ASN A 87 -11.65 3.44 10.70
N LYS A 88 -12.43 2.79 11.57
CA LYS A 88 -13.90 2.82 11.52
C LYS A 88 -14.31 4.20 11.99
N ASP A 89 -14.31 5.17 11.07
CA ASP A 89 -15.21 6.32 11.21
C ASP A 89 -16.49 5.97 10.46
#